data_AF-A0A7S3HRT7-F1
#
_entry.id   AF-A0A7S3HRT7-F1
#
_cell.length_a   1.000
_cell.length_b   1.000
_cell.length_c   1.000
_cell.angle_alpha   90.00
_cell.angle_beta   90.00
_cell.angle_gamma   90.00
#
_symmetry.space_group_name_H-M   'P 1'
#
loop_
_entity.id
_entity.type
_entity.pdbx_description
1 polymer ?
#
loop_
_entity_poly.entity_id
_entity_poly.type
_entity_poly.pdbx_seq_one_letter_code
_entity_poly.pdbx_strand_id
1 'polypeptide(L)'
;MRRGLLEMSLLIRIIFPSSMPETAHESCGIADLLTTCYSGRDWRCAKAFAKDPSRSWEDIEAELLKGQKLQGPSCCMDVQTLIDSRNLREDFPLLTAIHGAVTKRISPQDVFTTNGFQA
;
A
#
# COMPACT_ATOMS: atom_id res chain seq x y z
N MET A 1 2.30 9.35 1.99
CA MET A 1 3.37 8.90 2.92
C MET A 1 2.94 8.94 4.38
N ARG A 2 2.76 10.13 5.00
CA ARG A 2 2.41 10.26 6.43
C ARG A 2 1.30 9.32 6.91
N ARG A 3 0.14 9.34 6.24
CA ARG A 3 -1.02 8.49 6.60
C ARG A 3 -0.70 7.00 6.47
N GLY A 4 0.02 6.60 5.42
CA GLY A 4 0.45 5.21 5.24
C GLY A 4 1.30 4.71 6.40
N LEU A 5 2.25 5.52 6.88
CA LEU A 5 3.04 5.17 8.07
C LEU A 5 2.17 5.01 9.33
N LEU A 6 1.19 5.91 9.53
CA LEU A 6 0.27 5.82 10.67
C LEU A 6 -0.58 4.54 10.63
N GLU A 7 -1.14 4.20 9.47
CA GLU A 7 -1.92 2.97 9.28
C GLU A 7 -1.04 1.73 9.43
N MET A 8 0.20 1.72 8.91
CA MET A 8 1.16 0.64 9.14
C MET A 8 1.47 0.44 10.63
N SER A 9 1.78 1.52 11.37
CA SER A 9 2.06 1.45 12.80
C SER A 9 0.86 0.97 13.62
N LEU A 10 -0.35 1.42 13.27
CA LEU A 10 -1.58 0.97 13.92
C LEU A 10 -1.82 -0.53 13.65
N LEU A 11 -1.68 -0.96 12.40
CA LEU A 11 -1.85 -2.36 12.01
C LEU A 11 -0.86 -3.26 12.76
N ILE A 12 0.42 -2.88 12.79
CA ILE A 12 1.46 -3.61 13.54
C ILE A 12 1.08 -3.73 15.02
N ARG A 13 0.64 -2.65 15.65
CA ARG A 13 0.26 -2.65 17.07
C ARG A 13 -0.96 -3.54 17.36
N ILE A 14 -1.92 -3.62 16.44
CA ILE A 14 -3.10 -4.49 16.57
C ILE A 14 -2.72 -5.98 16.41
N ILE A 15 -1.79 -6.30 15.52
CA ILE A 15 -1.38 -7.68 15.26
C ILE A 15 -0.36 -8.16 16.30
N PHE A 16 0.56 -7.29 16.68
CA PHE A 16 1.67 -7.56 17.58
C PHE A 16 1.66 -6.55 18.74
N PRO A 17 0.80 -6.74 19.77
CA PRO A 17 0.68 -5.77 20.88
C PRO A 17 1.97 -5.52 21.67
N SER A 18 2.94 -6.44 21.60
CA SER A 18 4.27 -6.31 22.21
C SER A 18 5.27 -5.53 21.35
N SER A 19 4.89 -5.07 20.16
CA SER A 19 5.77 -4.28 19.30
C SER A 19 6.10 -2.93 19.94
N MET A 20 7.34 -2.49 19.82
CA MET A 20 7.78 -1.17 20.29
C MET A 20 7.49 -0.11 19.22
N PRO A 21 6.69 0.94 19.52
CA PRO A 21 6.43 2.03 18.58
C PRO A 21 7.70 2.68 18.01
N GLU A 22 8.77 2.69 18.79
CA GLU A 22 10.09 3.22 18.44
C GLU A 22 10.70 2.52 17.22
N THR A 23 10.36 1.24 16.98
CA THR A 23 10.82 0.51 15.79
C THR A 23 10.38 1.18 14.48
N ALA A 24 9.26 1.91 14.47
CA ALA A 24 8.84 2.67 13.29
C ALA A 24 9.78 3.85 12.95
N HIS A 25 10.56 4.32 13.93
CA HIS A 25 11.55 5.39 13.76
C HIS A 25 12.93 4.87 13.36
N GLU A 26 13.15 3.57 13.46
CA GLU A 26 14.39 2.93 13.01
C GLU A 26 14.46 2.89 11.48
N SER A 27 15.65 2.54 10.95
CA SER A 27 15.89 2.48 9.50
C SER A 27 14.88 1.60 8.76
N CYS A 28 14.51 0.46 9.35
CA CYS A 28 13.51 -0.46 8.78
C CYS A 28 12.06 0.08 8.78
N GLY A 29 11.80 1.20 9.46
CA GLY A 29 10.51 1.88 9.47
C GLY A 29 10.49 3.06 8.49
N ILE A 30 10.65 4.26 9.02
CA ILE A 30 10.48 5.50 8.25
C ILE A 30 11.50 5.66 7.11
N ALA A 31 12.76 5.26 7.30
CA ALA A 31 13.79 5.46 6.27
C ALA A 31 13.58 4.51 5.09
N ASP A 32 13.29 3.23 5.36
CA ASP A 32 12.93 2.25 4.34
C ASP A 32 11.67 2.66 3.57
N LEU A 33 10.63 3.13 4.29
CA LEU A 33 9.41 3.64 3.67
C LEU A 33 9.69 4.83 2.74
N LEU A 34 10.49 5.80 3.19
CA LEU A 34 10.86 6.97 2.37
C LEU A 34 11.59 6.52 1.10
N THR A 35 12.65 5.74 1.24
CA THR A 35 13.45 5.30 0.09
C THR A 35 12.61 4.48 -0.90
N THR A 36 11.83 3.51 -0.42
CA THR A 36 10.97 2.65 -1.25
C THR A 36 9.90 3.44 -2.01
N CYS A 37 9.28 4.43 -1.38
CA CYS A 37 8.25 5.22 -2.03
C CYS A 37 8.78 6.33 -2.97
N TYR A 38 10.09 6.62 -2.98
CA TYR A 38 10.69 7.57 -3.93
C TYR A 38 11.43 6.89 -5.09
N SER A 39 11.98 5.69 -4.90
CA SER A 39 12.79 5.02 -5.92
C SER A 39 12.55 3.52 -6.03
N GLY A 40 11.63 2.95 -5.25
CA GLY A 40 11.34 1.52 -5.26
C GLY A 40 10.64 1.05 -6.54
N ARG A 41 10.72 -0.27 -6.76
CA ARG A 41 10.09 -0.95 -7.91
C ARG A 41 8.57 -0.85 -7.86
N ASP A 42 7.99 -0.95 -6.67
CA ASP A 42 6.55 -0.76 -6.46
C ASP A 42 6.12 0.65 -6.82
N TRP A 43 6.87 1.68 -6.42
CA TRP A 43 6.60 3.06 -6.81
C TRP A 43 6.64 3.23 -8.34
N ARG A 44 7.67 2.69 -9.00
CA ARG A 44 7.82 2.78 -10.45
C ARG A 44 6.66 2.12 -11.19
N CYS A 45 6.25 0.92 -10.76
CA CYS A 45 5.15 0.18 -11.39
C CYS A 45 3.79 0.81 -11.08
N ALA A 46 3.55 1.23 -9.83
CA ALA A 46 2.32 1.93 -9.45
C ALA A 46 2.17 3.26 -10.20
N LYS A 47 3.27 3.98 -10.47
CA LYS A 47 3.25 5.21 -11.29
C LYS A 47 2.87 4.92 -12.74
N ALA A 48 3.31 3.80 -13.30
CA ALA A 48 2.90 3.38 -14.65
C ALA A 48 1.41 2.97 -14.67
N PHE A 49 0.98 2.20 -13.67
CA PHE A 49 -0.41 1.79 -13.50
C PHE A 49 -1.36 3.00 -13.34
N ALA A 50 -0.98 3.99 -12.54
CA ALA A 50 -1.80 5.19 -12.34
C ALA A 50 -1.95 6.05 -13.60
N LYS A 51 -0.99 5.97 -14.54
CA LYS A 51 -1.08 6.65 -15.84
C LYS A 51 -1.98 5.92 -16.82
N ASP A 52 -2.01 4.59 -16.77
CA ASP A 52 -2.85 3.76 -17.61
C ASP A 52 -3.43 2.57 -16.81
N PRO A 53 -4.56 2.78 -16.11
CA PRO A 53 -5.18 1.75 -15.27
C PRO A 53 -5.76 0.57 -16.08
N SER A 54 -5.82 0.68 -17.41
CA SER A 54 -6.31 -0.41 -18.26
C SER A 54 -5.34 -1.60 -18.28
N ARG A 55 -4.03 -1.32 -18.13
CA ARG A 55 -2.96 -2.33 -18.14
C ARG A 55 -3.05 -3.31 -16.97
N SER A 56 -2.59 -4.54 -17.19
CA SER A 56 -2.46 -5.54 -16.12
C SER A 56 -1.18 -5.30 -15.30
N TRP A 57 -1.14 -5.83 -14.07
CA TRP A 57 0.07 -5.77 -13.24
C TRP A 57 1.19 -6.63 -13.84
N GLU A 58 0.83 -7.73 -14.50
CA GLU A 58 1.72 -8.65 -15.19
C GLU A 58 2.45 -7.98 -16.36
N ASP A 59 1.72 -7.21 -17.18
CA ASP A 59 2.30 -6.47 -18.30
C ASP A 59 3.27 -5.40 -17.80
N ILE A 60 2.91 -4.70 -16.72
CA ILE A 60 3.74 -3.66 -16.11
C ILE A 60 5.00 -4.29 -15.49
N GLU A 61 4.87 -5.42 -14.78
CA GLU A 61 5.99 -6.17 -14.21
C GLU A 61 6.96 -6.61 -15.31
N ALA A 62 6.46 -7.24 -16.37
CA ALA A 62 7.27 -7.76 -17.47
C ALA A 62 8.06 -6.63 -18.16
N GLU A 63 7.41 -5.50 -18.44
CA GLU A 63 8.03 -4.35 -19.09
C GLU A 63 9.08 -3.67 -18.20
N LEU A 64 8.73 -3.37 -16.94
CA LEU A 64 9.53 -2.47 -16.10
C LEU A 64 10.56 -3.19 -15.25
N LEU A 65 10.31 -4.44 -14.87
CA LEU A 65 11.11 -5.17 -13.89
C LEU A 65 11.99 -6.26 -14.49
N LYS A 66 11.87 -6.56 -15.79
CA LYS A 66 12.79 -7.42 -16.56
C LYS A 66 13.13 -8.75 -15.87
N GLY A 67 12.11 -9.41 -15.31
CA GLY A 67 12.24 -10.70 -14.61
C GLY A 67 12.30 -10.61 -13.08
N GLN A 68 12.35 -9.40 -12.49
CA GLN A 68 12.13 -9.25 -11.05
C GLN A 68 10.64 -9.22 -10.71
N LYS A 69 10.29 -9.69 -9.51
CA LYS A 69 8.91 -9.73 -9.04
C LYS A 69 8.48 -8.46 -8.32
N LEU A 70 7.27 -8.02 -8.64
CA LEU A 70 6.54 -6.93 -7.99
C LEU A 70 5.79 -7.49 -6.77
N GLN A 71 6.01 -6.89 -5.59
CA GLN A 71 5.45 -7.40 -4.33
C GLN A 71 4.27 -6.56 -3.80
N GLY A 72 4.17 -5.30 -4.22
CA GLY A 72 3.15 -4.37 -3.75
C GLY A 72 1.71 -4.88 -3.93
N PRO A 73 1.29 -5.31 -5.14
CA PRO A 73 -0.07 -5.77 -5.36
C PRO A 73 -0.44 -7.01 -4.53
N SER A 74 0.42 -8.03 -4.46
CA SER A 74 0.14 -9.23 -3.67
C SER A 74 0.08 -8.94 -2.17
N CYS A 75 1.05 -8.18 -1.65
CA CYS A 75 1.05 -7.73 -0.26
C CYS A 75 -0.22 -6.93 0.07
N CYS A 76 -0.69 -6.08 -0.85
CA CYS A 76 -1.94 -5.34 -0.67
C CYS A 76 -3.17 -6.25 -0.53
N MET A 77 -3.22 -7.37 -1.27
CA MET A 77 -4.29 -8.37 -1.12
C MET A 77 -4.24 -9.07 0.24
N ASP A 78 -3.04 -9.44 0.70
CA ASP A 78 -2.83 -10.10 1.99
C ASP A 78 -3.22 -9.17 3.16
N VAL A 79 -2.80 -7.91 3.10
CA VAL A 79 -3.12 -6.88 4.09
C VAL A 79 -4.62 -6.62 4.12
N GLN A 80 -5.30 -6.52 2.97
CA GLN A 80 -6.75 -6.36 2.94
C GLN A 80 -7.48 -7.56 3.54
N THR A 81 -7.03 -8.78 3.22
CA THR A 81 -7.59 -10.01 3.77
C THR A 81 -7.49 -10.01 5.30
N LEU A 82 -6.37 -9.55 5.84
CA LEU A 82 -6.16 -9.42 7.28
C LEU A 82 -7.09 -8.37 7.91
N ILE A 83 -7.21 -7.18 7.30
CA ILE A 83 -8.13 -6.11 7.74
C ILE A 83 -9.58 -6.62 7.77
N ASP A 84 -9.99 -7.32 6.72
CA ASP A 84 -11.34 -7.88 6.57
C ASP A 84 -11.62 -8.94 7.63
N SER A 85 -10.64 -9.83 7.89
CA SER A 85 -10.78 -10.90 8.89
C SER A 85 -11.02 -10.38 10.31
N ARG A 86 -10.65 -9.12 10.58
CA ARG A 86 -10.77 -8.46 11.88
C ARG A 86 -11.81 -7.34 11.91
N ASN A 87 -12.55 -7.12 10.81
CA ASN A 87 -13.54 -6.04 10.67
C ASN A 87 -12.96 -4.62 10.90
N LEU A 88 -11.72 -4.35 10.46
CA LEU A 88 -11.02 -3.09 10.74
C LEU A 88 -11.03 -2.10 9.55
N ARG A 89 -11.92 -2.27 8.56
CA ARG A 89 -11.91 -1.44 7.34
C ARG A 89 -12.01 0.07 7.62
N GLU A 90 -12.79 0.45 8.63
CA GLU A 90 -12.99 1.85 9.00
C GLU A 90 -11.73 2.49 9.61
N ASP A 91 -10.87 1.69 10.24
CA ASP A 91 -9.60 2.14 10.84
C ASP A 91 -8.49 2.30 9.79
N PHE A 92 -8.62 1.66 8.63
CA PHE A 92 -7.62 1.62 7.55
C PHE A 92 -8.16 2.13 6.20
N PRO A 93 -8.64 3.38 6.13
CA PRO A 93 -9.25 3.92 4.91
C PRO A 93 -8.26 4.01 3.74
N LEU A 94 -6.99 4.37 3.99
CA LEU A 94 -6.00 4.49 2.91
C LEU A 94 -5.61 3.11 2.36
N LEU A 95 -5.29 2.14 3.21
CA LEU A 95 -4.97 0.77 2.77
C LEU A 95 -6.15 0.15 2.00
N THR A 96 -7.38 0.39 2.47
CA THR A 96 -8.60 -0.10 1.80
C THR A 96 -8.83 0.58 0.45
N ALA A 97 -8.60 1.89 0.34
CA ALA A 97 -8.69 2.61 -0.92
C ALA A 97 -7.61 2.16 -1.93
N ILE A 98 -6.37 1.94 -1.47
CA ILE A 98 -5.28 1.41 -2.30
C ILE A 98 -5.63 0.02 -2.82
N HIS A 99 -6.16 -0.87 -1.99
CA HIS A 99 -6.65 -2.17 -2.44
C HIS A 99 -7.75 -2.03 -3.51
N GLY A 100 -8.69 -1.10 -3.32
CA GLY A 100 -9.69 -0.76 -4.33
C GLY A 100 -9.08 -0.35 -5.67
N ALA A 101 -8.04 0.49 -5.66
CA ALA A 101 -7.36 0.92 -6.87
C ALA A 101 -6.55 -0.21 -7.54
N VAL A 102 -5.83 -1.01 -6.74
CA VAL A 102 -5.05 -2.16 -7.22
C VAL A 102 -5.95 -3.21 -7.88
N THR A 103 -7.15 -3.41 -7.34
CA THR A 103 -8.17 -4.33 -7.88
C THR A 103 -9.10 -3.68 -8.92
N LYS A 104 -8.82 -2.44 -9.34
CA LYS A 104 -9.60 -1.67 -10.33
C LYS A 104 -11.07 -1.46 -9.96
N ARG A 105 -11.42 -1.52 -8.67
CA ARG A 105 -12.77 -1.18 -8.17
C ARG A 105 -12.99 0.32 -8.11
N ILE A 106 -11.94 1.08 -7.91
CA ILE A 106 -11.93 2.55 -7.96
C ILE A 106 -10.79 3.02 -8.86
N SER A 107 -10.86 4.26 -9.35
CA SER A 107 -9.74 4.83 -10.10
C SER A 107 -8.58 5.19 -9.17
N PRO A 108 -7.30 5.08 -9.61
CA PRO A 108 -6.16 5.53 -8.81
C PRO A 108 -6.25 7.00 -8.36
N GLN A 109 -6.93 7.85 -9.13
CA GLN A 109 -7.18 9.25 -8.77
C GLN A 109 -8.11 9.39 -7.56
N ASP A 110 -8.95 8.40 -7.30
CA ASP A 110 -9.98 8.44 -6.25
C ASP A 110 -9.48 7.91 -4.90
N VAL A 111 -8.22 7.46 -4.81
CA VAL A 111 -7.62 6.90 -3.59
C VAL A 111 -7.67 7.87 -2.41
N PHE A 112 -7.61 9.18 -2.68
CA PHE A 112 -7.65 10.23 -1.65
C PHE A 112 -9.02 10.91 -1.51
N THR A 113 -10.05 10.45 -2.22
CA THR A 113 -11.39 11.03 -2.16
C THR A 113 -12.46 10.01 -1.77
N THR A 114 -12.16 8.72 -1.92
CA THR A 114 -13.06 7.62 -1.60
C THR A 114 -12.97 7.21 -0.13
N ASN A 115 -14.01 6.56 0.39
CA ASN A 115 -14.06 5.93 1.73
C ASN A 115 -13.82 6.86 2.93
N GLY A 116 -14.39 8.07 2.91
CA GLY A 116 -14.33 8.96 4.07
C GLY A 116 -12.95 9.56 4.35
N PHE A 117 -12.04 9.50 3.37
CA PHE A 117 -10.75 10.19 3.44
C PHE A 117 -10.98 11.71 3.55
N GLN A 118 -10.83 12.26 4.77
CA GLN A 118 -10.73 13.71 5.00
C GLN A 118 -9.24 14.08 5.05
N ALA A 119 -8.84 14.93 4.10
CA ALA A 119 -7.46 15.41 3.94
C ALA A 119 -6.95 16.16 5.17
#